data_AF-A0A259E7Y7-F1
#
_entry.id   AF-A0A259E7Y7-F1
#
_cell.length_a   1.000
_cell.length_b   1.000
_cell.length_c   1.000
_cell.angle_alpha   90.00
_cell.angle_beta   90.00
_cell.angle_gamma   90.00
#
_symmetry.space_group_name_H-M   'P 1'
#
loop_
_entity.id
_entity.type
_entity.pdbx_description
1 polymer ?
#
loop_
_entity_poly.entity_id
_entity_poly.type
_entity_poly.pdbx_seq_one_letter_code
_entity_poly.pdbx_strand_id
1 'polypeptide(L)'
;MKSILNILLAMTIVVANTVFSGQLTMPPGFSGRDGPEAVLRAYPLGQITRQAAFSHHGKAVRTLTLPNGKEGWVYEVRGKEARTYKHPTKEKQTVYETGPGNGVRTFTLVFDSKGVVIDVLYNEQGRHDGLTALQEQRKVSGEGIGKH
;
A
#
# COMPACT_ATOMS: atom_id res chain seq x y z
N MET A 1 64.78 16.02 -37.33
CA MET A 1 63.97 14.89 -36.84
C MET A 1 63.08 15.42 -35.73
N LYS A 2 61.76 15.51 -35.93
CA LYS A 2 60.79 16.05 -34.96
C LYS A 2 59.99 14.88 -34.41
N SER A 3 60.12 14.59 -33.10
CA SER A 3 59.31 13.59 -32.41
C SER A 3 57.91 14.12 -32.19
N ILE A 4 56.89 13.39 -32.66
CA ILE A 4 55.48 13.68 -32.37
C ILE A 4 55.09 12.85 -31.14
N LEU A 5 54.81 13.54 -30.04
CA LEU A 5 54.37 12.99 -28.77
C LEU A 5 52.85 12.78 -28.83
N ASN A 6 52.40 11.52 -28.95
CA ASN A 6 50.98 11.17 -28.83
C ASN A 6 50.65 10.93 -27.35
N ILE A 7 49.91 11.86 -26.74
CA ILE A 7 49.33 11.67 -25.40
C ILE A 7 47.94 11.06 -25.60
N LEU A 8 47.80 9.78 -25.26
CA LEU A 8 46.52 9.08 -25.23
C LEU A 8 45.85 9.35 -23.87
N LEU A 9 44.84 10.21 -23.84
CA LEU A 9 44.05 10.51 -22.65
C LEU A 9 42.94 9.45 -22.51
N ALA A 10 43.11 8.50 -21.61
CA ALA A 10 42.06 7.54 -21.25
C ALA A 10 41.03 8.21 -20.34
N MET A 11 39.83 8.46 -20.85
CA MET A 11 38.69 8.89 -20.03
C MET A 11 38.13 7.69 -19.25
N THR A 12 38.39 7.63 -17.96
CA THR A 12 37.65 6.77 -17.02
C THR A 12 36.23 7.32 -16.85
N ILE A 13 35.25 6.63 -17.42
CA ILE A 13 33.84 6.89 -17.15
C ILE A 13 33.56 6.43 -15.72
N VAL A 14 33.55 7.37 -14.77
CA VAL A 14 32.97 7.14 -13.45
C VAL A 14 31.46 7.02 -13.66
N VAL A 15 30.94 5.80 -13.66
CA VAL A 15 29.50 5.57 -13.54
C VAL A 15 29.12 5.99 -12.13
N ALA A 16 28.66 7.23 -12.00
CA ALA A 16 27.99 7.68 -10.80
C ALA A 16 26.72 6.84 -10.65
N ASN A 17 26.74 5.84 -9.79
CA ASN A 17 25.52 5.23 -9.28
C ASN A 17 24.78 6.34 -8.54
N THR A 18 23.79 6.94 -9.20
CA THR A 18 22.84 7.83 -8.55
C THR A 18 22.04 6.98 -7.57
N VAL A 19 22.51 6.92 -6.34
CA VAL A 19 21.64 6.59 -5.21
C VAL A 19 20.62 7.72 -5.20
N PHE A 20 19.47 7.48 -5.83
CA PHE A 20 18.29 8.28 -5.55
C PHE A 20 18.06 8.13 -4.06
N SER A 21 18.49 9.12 -3.27
CA SER A 21 17.86 9.47 -2.01
C SER A 21 16.47 10.02 -2.37
N GLY A 22 15.68 9.18 -3.03
CA GLY A 22 14.33 9.47 -3.46
C GLY A 22 13.51 9.58 -2.21
N GLN A 23 12.78 10.67 -2.09
CA GLN A 23 11.71 10.84 -1.12
C GLN A 23 10.93 9.52 -1.04
N LEU A 24 11.05 8.82 0.10
CA LEU A 24 10.41 7.52 0.28
C LEU A 24 8.92 7.74 0.03
N THR A 25 8.39 7.05 -0.98
CA THR A 25 6.95 7.09 -1.22
C THR A 25 6.30 6.52 0.04
N MET A 26 5.55 7.37 0.75
CA MET A 26 4.93 6.97 1.99
C MET A 26 3.66 6.18 1.67
N PRO A 27 3.46 4.98 2.25
CA PRO A 27 2.25 4.23 2.01
C PRO A 27 1.04 4.96 2.61
N PRO A 28 -0.14 4.93 1.97
CA PRO A 28 -1.34 5.50 2.57
C PRO A 28 -1.79 4.67 3.78
N GLY A 29 -2.42 5.31 4.75
CA GLY A 29 -2.98 4.65 5.94
C GLY A 29 -4.49 4.46 5.83
N PHE A 30 -5.00 3.34 6.32
CA PHE A 30 -6.44 3.15 6.51
C PHE A 30 -6.93 3.99 7.68
N SER A 31 -7.89 4.87 7.44
CA SER A 31 -8.49 5.75 8.46
C SER A 31 -10.01 5.74 8.31
N GLY A 32 -10.73 6.26 9.31
CA GLY A 32 -12.20 6.40 9.22
C GLY A 32 -12.68 7.50 8.26
N ARG A 33 -11.77 8.28 7.65
CA ARG A 33 -12.12 9.39 6.74
C ARG A 33 -12.36 8.92 5.31
N ASP A 34 -11.52 8.02 4.82
CA ASP A 34 -11.56 7.49 3.47
C ASP A 34 -12.01 6.02 3.50
N GLY A 35 -12.88 5.63 2.56
CA GLY A 35 -13.26 4.23 2.41
C GLY A 35 -12.05 3.37 2.01
N PRO A 36 -12.03 2.08 2.40
CA PRO A 36 -10.91 1.19 2.08
C PRO A 36 -10.64 1.10 0.57
N GLU A 37 -11.67 1.19 -0.28
CA GLU A 37 -11.52 1.21 -1.74
C GLU A 37 -10.67 2.41 -2.23
N ALA A 38 -10.81 3.58 -1.61
CA ALA A 38 -10.03 4.76 -1.98
C ALA A 38 -8.56 4.60 -1.60
N VAL A 39 -8.28 4.09 -0.40
CA VAL A 39 -6.92 3.81 0.08
C VAL A 39 -6.23 2.76 -0.80
N LEU A 40 -6.95 1.69 -1.16
CA LEU A 40 -6.45 0.61 -2.00
C LEU A 40 -6.14 1.08 -3.43
N ARG A 41 -6.99 1.91 -4.02
CA ARG A 41 -6.72 2.51 -5.35
C ARG A 41 -5.48 3.39 -5.38
N ALA A 42 -5.23 4.12 -4.30
CA ALA A 42 -4.08 5.03 -4.18
C ALA A 42 -2.78 4.33 -3.78
N TYR A 43 -2.80 3.03 -3.44
CA TYR A 43 -1.64 2.35 -2.90
C TYR A 43 -0.53 2.19 -3.96
N PRO A 44 0.69 2.69 -3.73
CA PRO A 44 1.76 2.69 -4.74
C PRO A 44 2.47 1.33 -4.81
N LEU A 45 1.80 0.35 -5.43
CA LEU A 45 2.31 -1.00 -5.62
C LEU A 45 3.64 -0.99 -6.41
N GLY A 46 4.55 -1.88 -6.03
CA GLY A 46 5.90 -2.00 -6.58
C GLY A 46 6.92 -0.97 -6.09
N GLN A 47 6.49 0.05 -5.34
CA GLN A 47 7.36 1.16 -4.90
C GLN A 47 7.68 1.12 -3.40
N ILE A 48 6.78 0.59 -2.58
CA ILE A 48 6.96 0.54 -1.12
C ILE A 48 7.89 -0.62 -0.74
N THR A 49 9.04 -0.31 -0.16
CA THR A 49 9.97 -1.32 0.39
C THR A 49 9.54 -1.76 1.80
N ARG A 50 10.04 -2.90 2.28
CA ARG A 50 9.89 -3.33 3.69
C ARG A 50 10.30 -2.25 4.69
N GLN A 51 11.40 -1.54 4.41
CA GLN A 51 11.87 -0.47 5.28
C GLN A 51 10.88 0.69 5.31
N ALA A 52 10.38 1.14 4.15
CA ALA A 52 9.37 2.20 4.09
C ALA A 52 8.06 1.79 4.79
N ALA A 53 7.61 0.55 4.56
CA ALA A 53 6.44 -0.01 5.23
C ALA A 53 6.62 -0.06 6.75
N PHE A 54 7.78 -0.54 7.24
CA PHE A 54 8.08 -0.58 8.67
C PHE A 54 8.20 0.81 9.27
N SER A 55 8.88 1.75 8.61
CA SER A 55 9.02 3.12 9.08
C SER A 55 7.67 3.83 9.18
N HIS A 56 6.72 3.52 8.30
CA HIS A 56 5.41 4.15 8.30
C HIS A 56 4.39 3.45 9.22
N HIS A 57 4.25 2.13 9.12
CA HIS A 57 3.21 1.37 9.84
C HIS A 57 3.72 0.79 11.17
N GLY A 58 5.03 0.78 11.40
CA GLY A 58 5.66 0.10 12.52
C GLY A 58 5.70 -1.41 12.35
N LYS A 59 5.88 -2.09 13.49
CA LYS A 59 5.93 -3.56 13.55
C LYS A 59 4.55 -4.13 13.22
N ALA A 60 4.51 -5.08 12.28
CA ALA A 60 3.31 -5.85 11.98
C ALA A 60 2.81 -6.61 13.22
N VAL A 61 1.49 -6.75 13.33
CA VAL A 61 0.86 -7.58 14.37
C VAL A 61 1.25 -9.04 14.16
N ARG A 62 1.31 -9.47 12.88
CA ARG A 62 1.78 -10.80 12.47
C ARG A 62 2.52 -10.73 11.15
N THR A 63 3.49 -11.63 10.97
CA THR A 63 4.12 -11.94 9.69
C THR A 63 3.73 -13.36 9.31
N LEU A 64 3.34 -13.58 8.06
CA LEU A 64 2.87 -14.87 7.56
C LEU A 64 3.42 -15.19 6.16
N THR A 65 3.46 -16.48 5.83
CA THR A 65 3.68 -16.96 4.46
C THR A 65 2.33 -17.32 3.87
N LEU A 66 1.93 -16.64 2.80
CA LEU A 66 0.68 -16.88 2.08
C LEU A 66 0.75 -18.21 1.30
N PRO A 67 -0.40 -18.80 0.90
CA PRO A 67 -0.43 -20.03 0.12
C PRO A 67 0.35 -19.99 -1.20
N ASN A 68 0.53 -18.79 -1.77
CA ASN A 68 1.34 -18.56 -2.97
C ASN A 68 2.85 -18.41 -2.67
N GLY A 69 3.30 -18.70 -1.45
CA GLY A 69 4.68 -18.61 -1.00
C GLY A 69 5.17 -17.18 -0.69
N LYS A 70 4.32 -16.16 -0.82
CA LYS A 70 4.70 -14.77 -0.57
C LYS A 70 4.61 -14.40 0.90
N GLU A 71 5.45 -13.46 1.32
CA GLU A 71 5.41 -12.92 2.67
C GLU A 71 4.29 -11.89 2.81
N GLY A 72 3.53 -11.98 3.90
CA GLY A 72 2.46 -11.05 4.26
C GLY A 72 2.72 -10.42 5.64
N TRP A 73 2.58 -9.11 5.76
CA TRP A 73 2.61 -8.38 7.03
C TRP A 73 1.22 -7.88 7.37
N VAL A 74 0.66 -8.36 8.49
CA VAL A 74 -0.71 -8.07 8.93
C VAL A 74 -0.73 -6.94 9.94
N TYR A 75 -1.63 -6.00 9.72
CA TYR A 75 -1.89 -4.84 10.57
C TYR A 75 -3.38 -4.74 10.89
N GLU A 76 -3.68 -4.15 12.05
CA GLU A 76 -5.05 -3.82 12.44
C GLU A 76 -5.38 -2.39 12.04
N VAL A 77 -6.58 -2.19 11.50
CA VAL A 77 -7.11 -0.86 11.22
C VAL A 77 -7.80 -0.35 12.48
N ARG A 78 -7.10 0.50 13.23
CA ARG A 78 -7.71 1.22 14.36
C ARG A 78 -8.61 2.32 13.82
N GLY A 79 -9.90 2.03 13.71
CA GLY A 79 -10.89 2.97 13.18
C GLY A 79 -12.12 3.10 14.07
N LYS A 80 -12.75 4.27 14.02
CA LYS A 80 -14.12 4.47 14.47
C LYS A 80 -15.05 4.23 13.26
N GLU A 81 -16.09 3.44 13.42
CA GLU A 81 -17.11 3.18 12.40
C GLU A 81 -18.13 4.32 12.36
N ALA A 82 -18.59 4.67 11.16
CA ALA A 82 -19.70 5.62 10.99
C ALA A 82 -21.02 4.93 11.38
N ARG A 83 -21.67 5.40 12.43
CA ARG A 83 -22.97 4.94 12.88
C ARG A 83 -23.99 6.06 12.77
N THR A 84 -25.08 5.79 12.07
CA THR A 84 -26.20 6.74 11.97
C THR A 84 -27.22 6.45 13.05
N TYR A 85 -27.32 7.35 14.03
CA TYR A 85 -28.35 7.31 15.06
C TYR A 85 -29.54 8.16 14.64
N LYS A 86 -30.75 7.69 15.00
CA LYS A 86 -31.97 8.48 14.87
C LYS A 86 -32.27 9.11 16.21
N HIS A 87 -32.18 10.43 16.29
CA HIS A 87 -32.54 11.17 17.49
C HIS A 87 -34.05 11.05 17.79
N PRO A 88 -34.48 11.24 19.05
CA PRO A 88 -35.90 11.32 19.41
C PRO A 88 -36.66 12.40 18.61
N THR A 89 -35.95 13.43 18.13
CA THR A 89 -36.46 14.49 17.24
C THR A 89 -36.63 14.07 15.77
N LYS A 90 -36.38 12.79 15.44
CA LYS A 90 -36.35 12.19 14.09
C LYS A 90 -35.18 12.63 13.19
N GLU A 91 -34.29 13.49 13.67
CA GLU A 91 -33.06 13.85 12.96
C GLU A 91 -32.10 12.66 12.90
N LYS A 92 -31.39 12.52 11.78
CA LYS A 92 -30.35 11.49 11.60
C LYS A 92 -28.99 12.12 11.85
N GLN A 93 -28.22 11.55 12.76
CA GLN A 93 -26.85 11.98 13.04
C GLN A 93 -25.89 10.83 12.78
N THR A 94 -24.89 11.06 11.93
CA THR A 94 -23.78 10.12 11.73
C THR A 94 -22.65 10.46 12.69
N VAL A 95 -22.32 9.54 13.59
CA VAL A 95 -21.22 9.65 14.54
C VAL A 95 -20.17 8.61 14.20
N TYR A 96 -18.89 9.00 14.25
CA TYR A 96 -17.78 8.07 14.11
C TYR A 96 -17.40 7.55 15.50
N GLU A 97 -17.80 6.33 15.81
CA GLU A 97 -17.56 5.71 17.12
C GLU A 97 -16.78 4.41 17.00
N THR A 98 -15.97 4.08 18.00
CA THR A 98 -15.45 2.72 18.14
C THR A 98 -16.65 1.85 18.50
N GLY A 99 -17.29 1.25 17.50
CA GLY A 99 -18.50 0.46 17.71
C GLY A 99 -18.21 -0.80 18.52
N PRO A 100 -19.20 -1.36 19.24
CA PRO A 100 -19.15 -2.71 19.82
C PRO A 100 -19.06 -3.85 18.77
N GLY A 101 -18.79 -3.53 17.50
CA GLY A 101 -18.57 -4.50 16.45
C GLY A 101 -17.22 -5.17 16.65
N ASN A 102 -17.24 -6.42 17.08
CA ASN A 102 -16.07 -7.29 17.22
C ASN A 102 -15.36 -7.62 15.88
N GLY A 103 -15.63 -6.88 14.81
CA GLY A 103 -15.02 -7.05 13.50
C GLY A 103 -13.63 -6.43 13.48
N VAL A 104 -12.60 -7.20 13.84
CA VAL A 104 -11.21 -6.78 13.67
C VAL A 104 -10.97 -6.52 12.18
N ARG A 105 -10.86 -5.25 11.82
CA ARG A 105 -10.46 -4.82 10.48
C ARG A 105 -8.96 -4.99 10.36
N THR A 106 -8.52 -5.65 9.30
CA THR A 106 -7.11 -5.89 9.06
C THR A 106 -6.74 -5.51 7.65
N PHE A 107 -5.47 -5.13 7.47
CA PHE A 107 -4.88 -5.10 6.15
C PHE A 107 -3.56 -5.87 6.16
N THR A 108 -3.26 -6.52 5.04
CA THR A 108 -2.04 -7.31 4.85
C THR A 108 -1.26 -6.74 3.69
N LEU A 109 -0.01 -6.33 3.93
CA LEU A 109 0.93 -5.98 2.88
C LEU A 109 1.57 -7.27 2.34
N VAL A 110 1.50 -7.49 1.02
CA VAL A 110 2.11 -8.66 0.37
C VAL A 110 3.38 -8.25 -0.32
N PHE A 111 4.48 -8.93 0.01
CA PHE A 111 5.79 -8.66 -0.55
C PHE A 111 6.18 -9.68 -1.63
N ASP A 112 6.92 -9.22 -2.63
CA ASP A 112 7.65 -10.10 -3.54
C ASP A 112 9.01 -10.54 -2.95
N SER A 113 9.78 -11.28 -3.76
CA SER A 113 11.13 -11.73 -3.40
C SER A 113 12.15 -10.60 -3.27
N LYS A 114 11.87 -9.41 -3.82
CA LYS A 114 12.70 -8.21 -3.69
C LYS A 114 12.35 -7.39 -2.46
N GLY A 115 11.30 -7.75 -1.73
CA GLY A 115 10.86 -7.05 -0.54
C GLY A 115 10.11 -5.75 -0.84
N VAL A 116 9.43 -5.66 -1.99
CA VAL A 116 8.52 -4.56 -2.30
C VAL A 116 7.06 -5.01 -2.21
N VAL A 117 6.17 -4.10 -1.80
CA VAL A 117 4.73 -4.37 -1.69
C VAL A 117 4.13 -4.51 -3.09
N ILE A 118 3.57 -5.67 -3.40
CA ILE A 118 2.95 -5.98 -4.70
C ILE A 118 1.43 -6.12 -4.64
N ASP A 119 0.87 -6.24 -3.44
CA ASP A 119 -0.57 -6.18 -3.20
C ASP A 119 -0.86 -5.77 -1.76
N VAL A 120 -2.09 -5.30 -1.51
CA VAL A 120 -2.61 -5.00 -0.18
C VAL A 120 -3.99 -5.61 -0.06
N LEU A 121 -4.17 -6.51 0.91
CA LEU A 121 -5.44 -7.18 1.16
C LEU A 121 -6.10 -6.51 2.35
N TYR A 122 -7.33 -6.04 2.20
CA TYR A 122 -8.14 -5.50 3.29
C TYR A 122 -9.25 -6.49 3.61
N ASN A 123 -9.39 -6.83 4.90
CA ASN A 123 -10.43 -7.72 5.39
C ASN A 123 -11.16 -7.07 6.57
N GLU A 124 -12.47 -7.29 6.62
CA GLU A 124 -13.33 -6.85 7.70
C GLU A 124 -14.53 -7.77 7.81
N GLN A 125 -15.23 -7.72 8.94
CA GLN A 125 -16.54 -8.35 9.03
C GLN A 125 -17.58 -7.42 8.41
N GLY A 126 -17.84 -7.55 7.10
CA GLY A 126 -18.79 -6.66 6.44
C GLY A 126 -18.69 -6.58 4.92
N ARG A 127 -19.06 -5.41 4.40
CA ARG A 127 -19.18 -5.15 2.96
C ARG A 127 -17.83 -5.23 2.24
N HIS A 128 -16.75 -4.90 2.93
CA HIS A 128 -15.43 -4.72 2.33
C HIS A 128 -14.50 -5.90 2.56
N ASP A 129 -15.03 -7.07 2.92
CA ASP A 129 -14.21 -8.26 3.12
C ASP A 129 -13.55 -8.73 1.82
N GLY A 130 -12.27 -9.08 1.88
CA GLY A 130 -11.52 -9.59 0.74
C GLY A 130 -11.16 -8.57 -0.35
N LEU A 131 -11.18 -7.27 -0.06
CA LEU A 131 -10.73 -6.27 -1.04
C LEU A 131 -9.22 -6.32 -1.26
N THR A 132 -8.77 -6.04 -2.49
CA THR A 132 -7.34 -5.97 -2.81
C THR A 132 -6.99 -4.71 -3.59
N ALA A 133 -5.78 -4.19 -3.39
CA ALA A 133 -5.28 -3.05 -4.15
C ALA A 133 -5.20 -3.38 -5.65
N LEU A 134 -4.75 -4.59 -6.00
CA LEU A 134 -4.71 -5.03 -7.39
C LEU A 134 -6.09 -5.01 -8.06
N GLN A 135 -7.14 -5.51 -7.41
CA GLN A 135 -8.49 -5.50 -7.99
C GLN A 135 -9.04 -4.08 -8.09
N GLU A 136 -8.88 -3.26 -7.05
CA GLU A 136 -9.38 -1.89 -7.03
C GLU A 136 -8.69 -1.00 -8.08
N GLN A 137 -7.39 -1.20 -8.32
CA GLN A 137 -6.66 -0.47 -9.36
C GLN A 137 -7.06 -0.91 -10.76
N ARG A 138 -7.28 -2.22 -11.00
CA ARG A 138 -7.74 -2.73 -12.31
C ARG A 138 -9.13 -2.20 -12.69
N LYS A 139 -10.04 -2.06 -11.73
CA LYS A 139 -11.38 -1.47 -11.95
C LYS A 139 -11.28 -0.05 -12.52
N VAL A 140 -10.28 0.72 -12.11
CA VAL A 140 -10.04 2.08 -12.63
C VAL A 140 -9.39 2.03 -14.02
N SER A 141 -8.51 1.06 -14.28
CA SER A 141 -7.82 0.91 -15.57
C SER A 141 -8.72 0.42 -16.72
N GLY A 142 -9.98 0.06 -16.47
CA GLY A 142 -10.95 -0.24 -17.53
C GLY A 142 -10.84 -1.63 -18.17
N GLU A 143 -10.10 -2.56 -17.58
CA GLU A 143 -10.07 -3.97 -18.04
C GLU A 143 -11.28 -4.75 -17.50
N GLY A 144 -12.44 -4.46 -18.06
CA GLY A 144 -13.71 -5.11 -17.72
C GLY A 144 -14.84 -4.76 -18.67
N ILE A 145 -14.79 -5.33 -19.88
CA ILE A 145 -15.89 -5.87 -20.73
C ILE A 145 -15.41 -5.82 -22.19
N GLY A 146 -14.64 -6.84 -22.57
CA GLY A 146 -14.68 -7.35 -23.93
C GLY A 146 -15.99 -8.11 -24.09
N LYS A 147 -16.82 -7.66 -25.03
CA LYS A 147 -18.04 -8.31 -25.46
C LYS A 147 -17.76 -9.78 -25.83
N HIS A 148 -18.55 -10.70 -25.30
CA HIS A 148 -18.95 -11.93 -26.00
C HIS A 148 -20.39 -12.26 -25.60
#